data_AF-A0A5C1E7Y8-F1
#
_entry.id   AF-A0A5C1E7Y8-F1
#
_cell.length_a   1.000
_cell.length_b   1.000
_cell.length_c   1.000
_cell.angle_alpha   90.00
_cell.angle_beta   90.00
_cell.angle_gamma   90.00
#
_symmetry.space_group_name_H-M   'P 1'
#
loop_
_entity.id
_entity.type
_entity.pdbx_description
1 polymer ?
#
loop_
_entity_poly.entity_id
_entity_poly.type
_entity_poly.pdbx_seq_one_letter_code
_entity_poly.pdbx_strand_id
1 'polypeptide(L)' 'MVAHCCPVCGQIHDVPDILDRLSYGRQMTCSPACKAALRQVVRRRILDELAQRQANAMSPSPPG' A
#
# COMPACT_ATOMS: atom_id res chain seq x y z
N MET A 1 -11.86 -8.00 -16.75
CA MET A 1 -11.41 -6.76 -16.08
C MET A 1 -11.40 -7.04 -14.60
N VAL A 2 -10.34 -6.63 -13.92
CA VAL A 2 -10.15 -6.84 -12.48
C VAL A 2 -10.18 -5.48 -11.78
N ALA A 3 -10.93 -5.36 -10.70
CA ALA A 3 -10.98 -4.15 -9.90
C ALA A 3 -9.76 -4.09 -8.97
N HIS A 4 -8.97 -3.02 -9.07
CA HIS A 4 -7.86 -2.72 -8.17
C HIS A 4 -8.14 -1.45 -7.37
N CYS A 5 -7.64 -1.41 -6.13
CA CYS A 5 -7.62 -0.19 -5.34
C CYS A 5 -6.26 0.49 -5.49
N CYS A 6 -6.27 1.76 -5.92
CA CYS A 6 -5.06 2.55 -6.05
C CYS A 6 -4.45 2.80 -4.66
N PRO A 7 -3.19 2.41 -4.41
CA PRO A 7 -2.59 2.55 -3.08
C PRO A 7 -2.28 4.00 -2.70
N VAL A 8 -2.36 4.93 -3.65
CA VAL A 8 -2.06 6.35 -3.43
C VAL A 8 -3.31 7.13 -3.04
N CYS A 9 -4.38 7.02 -3.82
CA CYS A 9 -5.60 7.81 -3.61
C CYS A 9 -6.81 6.99 -3.12
N GLY A 10 -6.71 5.67 -3.05
CA GLY A 10 -7.82 4.80 -2.65
C GLY A 10 -8.89 4.59 -3.72
N GLN A 11 -8.75 5.19 -4.90
CA GLN A 11 -9.69 5.02 -6.01
C GLN A 11 -9.72 3.56 -6.47
N ILE A 12 -10.93 2.98 -6.57
CA ILE A 12 -11.15 1.69 -7.23
C ILE A 12 -11.17 1.93 -8.75
N HIS A 13 -10.36 1.18 -9.49
CA HIS A 13 -10.30 1.28 -10.94
C HIS A 13 -10.13 -0.10 -11.59
N ASP A 14 -10.70 -0.25 -12.78
CA ASP A 14 -10.56 -1.48 -13.56
C ASP A 14 -9.21 -1.54 -14.26
N VAL A 15 -8.65 -2.74 -14.29
CA VAL A 15 -7.45 -3.09 -15.01
C VAL A 15 -7.77 -4.22 -15.99
N PRO A 16 -7.31 -4.15 -17.25
CA PRO A 16 -7.38 -5.27 -18.19
C PRO A 16 -6.73 -6.53 -17.61
N ASP A 17 -7.34 -7.70 -17.80
CA ASP A 17 -6.87 -8.96 -17.20
C ASP A 17 -5.43 -9.31 -17.60
N ILE A 18 -5.00 -8.88 -18.79
CA ILE A 18 -3.62 -9.06 -19.24
C ILE A 18 -2.62 -8.25 -18.40
N LEU A 19 -2.97 -7.01 -18.02
CA LEU A 19 -2.11 -6.17 -17.20
C LEU A 19 -2.06 -6.68 -15.76
N ASP A 20 -3.18 -7.20 -15.24
CA ASP A 20 -3.22 -7.85 -13.93
C ASP A 20 -2.27 -9.07 -13.89
N ARG A 21 -2.34 -9.96 -14.88
CA ARG A 21 -1.43 -11.12 -14.98
C ARG A 21 0.04 -10.72 -15.08
N LEU A 22 0.33 -9.66 -15.84
CA LEU A 22 1.70 -9.14 -16.01
C LEU A 22 2.20 -8.34 -14.80
N SER A 23 1.31 -8.00 -13.85
CA SER A 23 1.70 -7.26 -12.66
C SER A 23 2.51 -8.11 -11.67
N TYR A 24 2.40 -9.44 -11.74
CA TYR A 24 3.00 -10.39 -10.80
C TYR A 24 2.77 -9.99 -9.32
N GLY A 25 1.57 -9.52 -9.00
CA GLY A 25 1.19 -9.10 -7.65
C GLY A 25 1.67 -7.70 -7.26
N ARG A 26 2.25 -6.92 -8.19
CA ARG A 26 2.59 -5.51 -7.93
C ARG A 26 1.33 -4.67 -7.82
N GLN A 27 1.33 -3.74 -6.87
CA GLN A 27 0.25 -2.76 -6.72
C GLN A 27 0.15 -1.87 -7.98
N MET A 28 -1.04 -1.74 -8.53
CA MET A 28 -1.33 -0.90 -9.69
C MET A 28 -1.84 0.47 -9.25
N THR A 29 -1.49 1.51 -10.01
CA THR A 29 -1.93 2.89 -9.76
C THR A 29 -2.88 3.36 -10.84
N CYS A 30 -3.92 4.10 -10.47
CA CYS A 30 -4.95 4.57 -11.41
C CYS A 30 -4.46 5.61 -12.44
N SER A 31 -3.30 6.26 -12.22
CA SER A 31 -2.80 7.33 -13.10
C SER A 31 -1.27 7.48 -13.03
N PRO A 32 -0.64 8.14 -14.03
CA PRO A 32 0.78 8.50 -13.99
C PRO A 32 1.16 9.36 -12.78
N ALA A 33 0.27 10.27 -12.36
CA ALA A 33 0.48 11.11 -11.18
C ALA A 33 0.56 10.25 -9.90
N CYS A 34 -0.37 9.29 -9.74
CA CYS A 34 -0.30 8.33 -8.64
C CYS A 34 0.96 7.45 -8.72
N LYS A 35 1.39 7.05 -9.92
CA LYS A 35 2.64 6.30 -10.10
C LYS A 35 3.86 7.07 -9.62
N ALA A 36 3.92 8.38 -9.90
CA ALA A 36 5.01 9.25 -9.42
C ALA A 36 5.01 9.37 -7.88
N ALA A 37 3.84 9.49 -7.26
CA ALA A 37 3.68 9.60 -5.82
C ALA A 37 3.87 8.26 -5.06
N LEU A 38 3.74 7.12 -5.75
CA LEU A 38 3.73 5.78 -5.14
C LEU A 38 4.92 5.52 -4.21
N ARG A 39 6.14 5.88 -4.64
CA ARG A 39 7.35 5.64 -3.85
C ARG A 39 7.31 6.35 -2.50
N GLN A 40 6.82 7.59 -2.48
CA GLN A 40 6.73 8.39 -1.26
C GLN A 40 5.66 7.82 -0.32
N VAL A 41 4.49 7.46 -0.86
CA VAL A 41 3.39 6.88 -0.07
C VAL A 41 3.79 5.53 0.54
N VAL A 42 4.39 4.64 -0.26
CA VAL A 42 4.86 3.33 0.24
C VAL A 42 5.92 3.51 1.31
N ARG A 43 6.89 4.41 1.11
CA ARG A 43 7.91 4.71 2.13
C ARG A 43 7.28 5.18 3.43
N ARG A 44 6.30 6.09 3.35
CA ARG A 44 5.61 6.62 4.54
C ARG A 44 4.90 5.50 5.30
N ARG A 45 4.13 4.65 4.61
CA ARG A 45 3.43 3.51 5.23
C ARG A 45 4.39 2.56 5.94
N ILE A 46 5.51 2.20 5.31
CA ILE A 46 6.50 1.32 5.93
C ILE A 46 7.06 1.94 7.22
N LEU A 47 7.35 3.24 7.22
CA LEU A 47 7.84 3.92 8.43
C LEU A 47 6.79 3.97 9.54
N ASP A 48 5.53 4.25 9.19
CA ASP A 48 4.43 4.26 10.16
C ASP A 48 4.20 2.84 10.73
N GLU A 49 4.25 1.79 9.91
CA GLU A 49 4.15 0.40 10.36
C GLU A 49 5.30 0.00 11.29
N LEU A 50 6.54 0.40 10.98
CA LEU A 50 7.69 0.14 11.83
C LEU A 50 7.58 0.87 13.17
N ALA A 51 7.17 2.14 13.15
CA ALA A 51 6.94 2.92 14.37
C ALA A 51 5.84 2.29 15.24
N GLN A 52 4.75 1.82 14.64
CA GLN A 52 3.68 1.12 15.36
C GLN A 52 4.18 -0.19 16.00
N ARG A 53 4.98 -0.98 15.28
CA ARG A 53 5.58 -2.20 15.82
C ARG A 53 6.49 -1.92 17.01
N GLN A 54 7.27 -0.84 16.95
CA GLN A 54 8.10 -0.41 18.07
C GLN A 54 7.25 0.02 19.27
N ALA A 55 6.22 0.84 19.05
CA ALA A 55 5.31 1.27 20.11
C ALA A 55 4.61 0.07 20.80
N ASN A 56 4.14 -0.89 20.01
CA ASN A 56 3.52 -2.11 20.54
C ASN A 56 4.52 -2.96 21.35
N ALA A 57 5.79 -3.04 20.92
CA ALA A 57 6.84 -3.74 21.65
C ALA A 57 7.26 -3.03 22.95
N MET A 58 7.12 -1.71 23.01
CA MET A 58 7.46 -0.88 24.18
C MET A 58 6.28 -0.71 25.16
N SER A 59 5.10 -1.22 24.82
CA SER A 59 3.95 -1.24 25.72
C SER A 59 4.21 -2.27 26.84
N PRO A 60 4.37 -1.87 28.12
CA PRO A 60 4.63 -2.82 29.19
C PRO A 60 3.42 -3.74 29.39
N SER A 61 3.66 -5.04 29.49
CA SER A 61 2.65 -6.01 29.94
C SER A 61 2.05 -5.54 31.27
N PRO A 62 0.72 -5.61 31.47
CA PRO A 62 0.14 -5.31 32.77
C PRO A 62 0.71 -6.29 33.82
N PRO A 63 1.06 -5.84 35.03
CA PRO A 63 1.41 -6.76 36.10
C PRO A 63 0.18 -7.60 36.44
N GLY A 64 0.31 -8.92 36.30
CA GLY A 64 -0.64 -9.91 36.84
C GLY A 64 -0.33 -10.24 38.28
#